data_AF-A0A6P6CRJ6-F1
#
_entry.id   AF-A0A6P6CRJ6-F1
#
_cell.length_a   1.000
_cell.length_b   1.000
_cell.length_c   1.000
_cell.angle_alpha   90.00
_cell.angle_beta   90.00
_cell.angle_gamma   90.00
#
_symmetry.space_group_name_H-M   'P 1'
#
loop_
_entity.id
_entity.type
_entity.pdbx_description
1 polymer ?
#
loop_
_entity_poly.entity_id
_entity_poly.type
_entity_poly.pdbx_seq_one_letter_code
_entity_poly.pdbx_strand_id
1 'polypeptide(L)'
;MLAILLTEVSQQAAKCIPAMVCPELTEQIRREVAASLHQRKGDFACYFLTDLVTFTLPADIEDLPPTVQEKLFDEVLDRDVQKELEEESPIINWSLELATRLDSRLYALWNRTAGDCLLDSVLQATWGIYDKDSVLRKALHDSLHDCSHWFYTRWKDWESWYSQSFGLHFSLREEQWQEDWAFILSLASQPGASLEQTHIFVLAHILRRPIIVYGVKYYKSLGNEEQRERLLREWLDCCVTEGGALVAMQKSSRRRGHPLVTQMVDKWLDRYRQIRPCTSLSDGEEDEDDEDE
;
A
#
# COMPACT_ATOMS: atom_id res chain seq x y z
N MET A 1 -1.16 -23.79 17.61
CA MET A 1 -0.01 -23.24 18.34
C MET A 1 1.30 -23.50 17.61
N LEU A 2 1.72 -24.76 17.38
CA LEU A 2 2.97 -25.07 16.65
C LEU A 2 3.04 -24.49 15.22
N ALA A 3 1.95 -24.60 14.43
CA ALA A 3 1.93 -24.04 13.08
C ALA A 3 2.10 -22.51 13.06
N ILE A 4 1.44 -21.79 13.97
CA ILE A 4 1.53 -20.32 14.11
C ILE A 4 2.96 -19.92 14.49
N LEU A 5 3.56 -20.62 15.45
CA LEU A 5 4.94 -20.38 15.88
C LEU A 5 5.95 -20.67 14.75
N LEU A 6 5.73 -21.71 13.95
CA LEU A 6 6.60 -22.03 12.81
C LEU A 6 6.48 -20.98 11.69
N THR A 7 5.27 -20.48 11.42
CA THR A 7 5.06 -19.39 10.45
C THR A 7 5.69 -18.09 10.93
N GLU A 8 5.50 -17.72 12.21
CA GLU A 8 6.15 -16.54 12.79
C GLU A 8 7.68 -16.65 12.75
N VAL A 9 8.25 -17.79 13.15
CA VAL A 9 9.71 -18.00 13.12
C VAL A 9 10.27 -17.93 11.70
N SER A 10 9.58 -18.49 10.71
CA SER A 10 9.99 -18.44 9.31
C SER A 10 9.90 -17.03 8.73
N GLN A 11 8.80 -16.30 9.01
CA GLN A 11 8.63 -14.92 8.54
C GLN A 11 9.62 -13.97 9.21
N GLN A 12 9.87 -14.10 10.52
CA GLN A 12 10.87 -13.28 11.23
C GLN A 12 12.30 -13.55 10.75
N ALA A 13 12.56 -14.74 10.20
CA ALA A 13 13.87 -15.11 9.65
C ALA A 13 14.11 -14.52 8.25
N ALA A 14 13.06 -14.25 7.47
CA ALA A 14 13.15 -13.79 6.09
C ALA A 14 12.72 -12.33 5.87
N LYS A 15 11.84 -11.80 6.72
CA LYS A 15 11.23 -10.47 6.56
C LYS A 15 11.38 -9.63 7.83
N CYS A 16 11.62 -8.34 7.63
CA CYS A 16 11.79 -7.38 8.71
C CYS A 16 11.29 -6.00 8.25
N ILE A 17 9.98 -5.79 8.40
CA ILE A 17 9.35 -4.48 8.14
C ILE A 17 9.43 -3.57 9.38
N PRO A 18 9.30 -2.23 9.23
CA PRO A 18 9.41 -1.30 10.36
C PRO A 18 8.54 -1.65 11.57
N ALA A 19 7.29 -2.08 11.32
CA ALA A 19 6.33 -2.44 12.36
C ALA A 19 6.73 -3.66 13.23
N MET A 20 7.70 -4.48 12.79
CA MET A 20 8.17 -5.66 13.51
C MET A 20 9.28 -5.35 14.52
N VAL A 21 9.99 -4.22 14.36
CA VAL A 21 11.22 -3.93 15.13
C VAL A 21 10.93 -3.51 16.57
N CYS A 22 9.87 -2.75 16.79
CA CYS A 22 9.49 -2.27 18.12
C CYS A 22 7.98 -2.42 18.34
N PRO A 23 7.50 -3.59 18.83
CA PRO A 23 6.06 -3.86 18.96
C PRO A 23 5.32 -2.87 19.86
N GLU A 24 5.96 -2.35 20.90
CA GLU A 24 5.39 -1.33 21.78
C GLU A 24 5.12 -0.02 21.03
N LEU A 25 6.06 0.43 20.20
CA LEU A 25 5.90 1.64 19.39
C LEU A 25 4.83 1.43 18.30
N THR A 26 4.81 0.26 17.65
CA THR A 26 3.76 -0.12 16.70
C THR A 26 2.38 -0.10 17.35
N GLU A 27 2.27 -0.53 18.61
CA GLU A 27 1.03 -0.44 19.39
C GLU A 27 0.64 1.00 19.73
N GLN A 28 1.61 1.87 20.05
CA GLN A 28 1.33 3.31 20.23
C GLN A 28 0.81 3.94 18.94
N ILE A 29 1.42 3.63 17.79
CA ILE A 29 0.92 4.09 16.48
C ILE A 29 -0.52 3.62 16.26
N ARG A 30 -0.83 2.36 16.57
CA ARG A 30 -2.20 1.84 16.42
C ARG A 30 -3.23 2.58 17.27
N ARG A 31 -2.88 2.92 18.50
CA ARG A 31 -3.73 3.74 19.38
C ARG A 31 -3.95 5.14 18.80
N GLU A 32 -2.92 5.72 18.19
CA GLU A 32 -3.03 7.01 17.51
C GLU A 32 -3.96 6.92 16.28
N VAL A 33 -3.82 5.87 15.46
CA VAL A 33 -4.73 5.61 14.34
C VAL A 33 -6.18 5.52 14.86
N ALA A 34 -6.42 4.74 15.91
CA ALA A 34 -7.75 4.60 16.49
C ALA A 34 -8.29 5.93 17.07
N ALA A 35 -7.44 6.72 17.72
CA ALA A 35 -7.81 8.01 18.29
C ALA A 35 -8.14 9.05 17.20
N SER A 36 -7.46 8.99 16.05
CA SER A 36 -7.70 9.87 14.89
C SER A 36 -8.93 9.48 14.06
N LEU A 37 -9.57 8.36 14.37
CA LEU A 37 -10.66 7.79 13.59
C LEU A 37 -12.01 8.16 14.22
N HIS A 38 -12.87 8.81 13.44
CA HIS A 38 -14.15 9.34 13.91
C HIS A 38 -15.27 9.03 12.95
N GLN A 39 -16.48 8.81 13.47
CA GLN A 39 -17.68 8.71 12.64
C GLN A 39 -18.28 10.09 12.41
N ARG A 40 -18.60 10.42 11.15
CA ARG A 40 -19.27 11.66 10.79
C ARG A 40 -20.69 11.68 11.37
N LYS A 41 -21.13 12.84 11.87
CA LYS A 41 -22.52 13.05 12.31
C LYS A 41 -23.39 13.49 11.13
N GLY A 42 -24.67 13.10 11.14
CA GLY A 42 -25.66 13.47 10.11
C GLY A 42 -25.97 12.31 9.15
N ASP A 43 -26.44 12.64 7.95
CA ASP A 43 -27.04 11.67 7.01
C ASP A 43 -26.01 10.77 6.29
N PHE A 44 -24.72 11.10 6.38
CA PHE A 44 -23.61 10.31 5.85
C PHE A 44 -22.66 9.93 6.98
N ALA A 45 -23.02 8.89 7.74
CA ALA A 45 -22.32 8.41 8.93
C ALA A 45 -21.07 7.57 8.62
N CYS A 46 -20.24 8.04 7.68
CA CYS A 46 -19.01 7.38 7.28
C CYS A 46 -17.88 7.72 8.26
N TYR A 47 -17.03 6.75 8.57
CA TYR A 47 -15.82 7.01 9.33
C TYR A 47 -14.83 7.85 8.52
N PHE A 48 -13.97 8.58 9.22
CA PHE A 48 -12.91 9.36 8.62
C PHE A 48 -11.73 9.54 9.57
N LEU A 49 -10.52 9.63 9.00
CA LEU A 49 -9.29 9.99 9.71
C LEU A 49 -9.13 11.51 9.78
N THR A 50 -8.62 11.99 10.91
CA THR A 50 -8.25 13.41 11.08
C THR A 50 -6.90 13.74 10.48
N ASP A 51 -5.98 12.78 10.47
CA ASP A 51 -4.57 12.98 10.13
C ASP A 51 -4.22 12.44 8.74
N LEU A 52 -3.53 13.27 7.96
CA LEU A 52 -3.03 12.90 6.64
C LEU A 52 -1.58 12.43 6.74
N VAL A 53 -1.40 11.13 6.96
CA VAL A 53 -0.09 10.47 7.04
C VAL A 53 0.20 9.72 5.73
N THR A 54 1.43 9.82 5.24
CA THR A 54 1.92 9.08 4.07
C THR A 54 3.28 8.49 4.41
N PHE A 55 3.46 7.21 4.14
CA PHE A 55 4.72 6.52 4.35
C PHE A 55 5.61 6.64 3.10
N THR A 56 6.90 6.86 3.32
CA THR A 56 7.93 6.83 2.27
C THR A 56 9.16 6.13 2.82
N LEU A 57 9.84 5.33 1.99
CA LEU A 57 11.14 4.80 2.39
C LEU A 57 12.13 5.95 2.61
N PRO A 58 12.92 5.91 3.69
CA PRO A 58 13.85 6.99 4.02
C PRO A 58 15.04 7.02 3.04
N ALA A 59 15.41 8.22 2.58
CA ALA A 59 16.57 8.45 1.70
C ALA A 59 17.89 7.93 2.29
N ASP A 60 18.00 7.89 3.63
CA ASP A 60 19.16 7.37 4.37
C ASP A 60 19.50 5.90 4.05
N ILE A 61 18.63 5.17 3.32
CA ILE A 61 18.96 3.84 2.77
C ILE A 61 20.11 3.94 1.77
N GLU A 62 20.19 5.02 0.99
CA GLU A 62 21.24 5.23 -0.02
C GLU A 62 22.65 5.34 0.60
N ASP A 63 22.73 5.75 1.87
CA ASP A 63 23.98 5.86 2.62
C ASP A 63 24.50 4.51 3.15
N LEU A 64 23.69 3.44 3.09
CA LEU A 64 24.08 2.12 3.56
C LEU A 64 25.02 1.42 2.54
N PRO A 65 25.91 0.50 2.98
CA PRO A 65 26.70 -0.31 2.05
C PRO A 65 25.81 -1.09 1.07
N PRO A 66 26.20 -1.30 -0.20
CA PRO A 66 25.34 -1.94 -1.21
C PRO A 66 24.78 -3.31 -0.80
N THR A 67 25.59 -4.14 -0.13
CA THR A 67 25.15 -5.45 0.37
C THR A 67 24.12 -5.35 1.49
N VAL A 68 24.17 -4.27 2.28
CA VAL A 68 23.19 -3.98 3.33
C VAL A 68 21.91 -3.42 2.73
N GLN A 69 22.00 -2.59 1.67
CA GLN A 69 20.83 -2.13 0.92
C GLN A 69 20.06 -3.30 0.31
N GLU A 70 20.76 -4.21 -0.36
CA GLU A 70 20.15 -5.42 -0.95
C GLU A 70 19.43 -6.26 0.10
N LYS A 71 20.11 -6.54 1.22
CA LYS A 71 19.51 -7.24 2.36
C LYS A 71 18.28 -6.52 2.91
N LEU A 72 18.34 -5.21 3.09
CA LEU A 72 17.22 -4.40 3.57
C LEU A 72 16.03 -4.52 2.61
N PHE A 73 16.26 -4.39 1.30
CA PHE A 73 15.22 -4.53 0.29
C PHE A 73 14.63 -5.94 0.25
N ASP A 74 15.43 -6.99 0.43
CA ASP A 74 14.93 -8.37 0.52
C ASP A 74 14.03 -8.60 1.74
N GLU A 75 14.36 -7.95 2.87
CA GLU A 75 13.60 -8.07 4.11
C GLU A 75 12.31 -7.24 4.13
N VAL A 76 12.24 -6.12 3.40
CA VAL A 76 11.08 -5.19 3.43
C VAL A 76 10.18 -5.26 2.20
N LEU A 77 10.70 -5.62 1.02
CA LEU A 77 9.93 -5.65 -0.23
C LEU A 77 9.35 -7.02 -0.54
N ASP A 78 8.26 -7.01 -1.30
CA ASP A 78 7.78 -8.19 -2.00
C ASP A 78 8.45 -8.25 -3.38
N ARG A 79 9.53 -9.04 -3.49
CA ARG A 79 10.32 -9.14 -4.73
C ARG A 79 9.53 -9.78 -5.87
N ASP A 80 8.63 -10.71 -5.55
CA ASP A 80 7.83 -11.40 -6.55
C ASP A 80 6.80 -10.44 -7.15
N VAL A 81 6.08 -9.69 -6.30
CA VAL A 81 5.13 -8.65 -6.75
C VAL A 81 5.85 -7.52 -7.48
N GLN A 82 7.01 -7.06 -7.00
CA GLN A 82 7.78 -6.03 -7.68
C GLN A 82 8.16 -6.47 -9.11
N LYS A 83 8.60 -7.72 -9.25
CA LYS A 83 8.99 -8.30 -10.54
C LYS A 83 7.80 -8.42 -11.49
N GLU A 84 6.66 -8.92 -11.01
CA GLU A 84 5.44 -9.03 -11.83
C GLU A 84 5.00 -7.66 -12.39
N LEU A 85 5.02 -6.62 -11.54
CA LEU A 85 4.53 -5.28 -11.88
C LEU A 85 5.52 -4.42 -12.67
N GLU A 86 6.81 -4.76 -12.68
CA GLU A 86 7.85 -4.01 -13.41
C GLU A 86 8.41 -4.74 -14.63
N GLU A 87 8.79 -6.01 -14.46
CA GLU A 87 9.53 -6.78 -15.47
C GLU A 87 8.60 -7.59 -16.35
N GLU A 88 7.62 -8.28 -15.75
CA GLU A 88 6.71 -9.17 -16.49
C GLU A 88 5.60 -8.38 -17.21
N SER A 89 5.17 -7.28 -16.60
CA SER A 89 4.20 -6.33 -17.18
C SER A 89 4.61 -4.90 -16.85
N PRO A 90 4.53 -3.93 -17.78
CA PRO A 90 4.93 -2.55 -17.54
C PRO A 90 3.85 -1.77 -16.77
N ILE A 91 3.55 -2.19 -15.54
CA ILE A 91 2.45 -1.64 -14.71
C ILE A 91 2.93 -0.46 -13.87
N ILE A 92 4.09 -0.60 -13.21
CA ILE A 92 4.76 0.46 -12.45
C ILE A 92 6.18 0.67 -12.99
N ASN A 93 6.77 1.83 -12.70
CA ASN A 93 8.18 2.17 -13.02
C ASN A 93 8.62 2.01 -14.49
N TRP A 94 7.67 1.87 -15.43
CA TRP A 94 7.94 1.75 -16.86
C TRP A 94 8.48 3.04 -17.50
N SER A 95 8.20 4.19 -16.90
CA SER A 95 8.70 5.49 -17.38
C SER A 95 10.04 5.82 -16.71
N LEU A 96 11.11 5.83 -17.50
CA LEU A 96 12.44 6.25 -17.05
C LEU A 96 12.44 7.70 -16.51
N GLU A 97 11.62 8.56 -17.10
CA GLU A 97 11.42 9.93 -16.64
C GLU A 97 10.90 9.95 -15.20
N LEU A 98 9.86 9.16 -14.90
CA LEU A 98 9.27 9.13 -13.56
C LEU A 98 10.15 8.39 -12.57
N ALA A 99 10.62 7.20 -12.91
CA ALA A 99 11.30 6.31 -11.99
C ALA A 99 12.73 6.76 -11.64
N THR A 100 13.45 7.36 -12.60
CA THR A 100 14.88 7.68 -12.43
C THR A 100 15.17 9.17 -12.51
N ARG A 101 14.56 9.93 -13.42
CA ARG A 101 14.87 11.36 -13.55
C ARG A 101 14.18 12.22 -12.48
N LEU A 102 12.98 11.81 -12.07
CA LEU A 102 12.16 12.49 -11.07
C LEU A 102 12.10 11.73 -9.74
N ASP A 103 12.96 10.73 -9.55
CA ASP A 103 13.10 9.93 -8.31
C ASP A 103 11.77 9.46 -7.72
N SER A 104 10.82 9.07 -8.59
CA SER A 104 9.47 8.66 -8.20
C SER A 104 9.25 7.15 -8.39
N ARG A 105 10.31 6.35 -8.22
CA ARG A 105 10.23 4.89 -8.27
C ARG A 105 9.35 4.36 -7.13
N LEU A 106 8.38 3.52 -7.48
CA LEU A 106 7.47 2.88 -6.53
C LEU A 106 8.03 1.54 -6.05
N TYR A 107 7.90 1.27 -4.75
CA TYR A 107 8.35 0.03 -4.12
C TYR A 107 7.16 -0.73 -3.52
N ALA A 108 6.99 -1.99 -3.90
CA ALA A 108 5.99 -2.91 -3.39
C ALA A 108 6.45 -3.46 -2.03
N LEU A 109 5.87 -2.93 -0.95
CA LEU A 109 6.15 -3.40 0.41
C LEU A 109 5.55 -4.79 0.62
N TRP A 110 6.31 -5.65 1.31
CA TRP A 110 5.83 -6.98 1.68
C TRP A 110 4.67 -6.89 2.67
N ASN A 111 3.62 -7.68 2.42
CA ASN A 111 2.51 -7.88 3.34
C ASN A 111 2.50 -9.33 3.86
N ARG A 112 1.96 -9.51 5.07
CA ARG A 112 1.73 -10.86 5.60
C ARG A 112 0.57 -11.47 4.81
N THR A 113 0.83 -12.49 4.01
CA THR A 113 -0.15 -13.18 3.14
C THR A 113 -1.16 -14.04 3.93
N ALA A 114 -1.81 -13.44 4.93
CA ALA A 114 -2.69 -14.10 5.91
C ALA A 114 -4.16 -13.64 5.81
N GLY A 115 -4.56 -13.11 4.64
CA GLY A 115 -5.82 -12.37 4.46
C GLY A 115 -5.64 -10.88 4.78
N ASP A 116 -6.68 -10.08 4.53
CA ASP A 116 -6.73 -8.64 4.84
C ASP A 116 -5.63 -7.76 4.20
N CYS A 117 -5.02 -8.25 3.12
CA CYS A 117 -3.94 -7.56 2.42
C CYS A 117 -4.27 -6.12 2.02
N LEU A 118 -5.52 -5.82 1.63
CA LEU A 118 -5.94 -4.46 1.29
C LEU A 118 -5.78 -3.49 2.46
N LEU A 119 -6.19 -3.90 3.66
CA LEU A 119 -6.15 -3.05 4.85
C LEU A 119 -4.73 -2.88 5.36
N ASP A 120 -3.96 -3.98 5.33
CA ASP A 120 -2.53 -3.95 5.64
C ASP A 120 -1.78 -3.02 4.67
N SER A 121 -2.03 -3.11 3.36
CA SER A 121 -1.41 -2.23 2.36
C SER A 121 -1.80 -0.76 2.54
N VAL A 122 -3.06 -0.47 2.90
CA VAL A 122 -3.49 0.91 3.20
C VAL A 122 -2.77 1.48 4.42
N LEU A 123 -2.68 0.71 5.52
CA LEU A 123 -1.95 1.16 6.71
C LEU A 123 -0.44 1.22 6.49
N GLN A 124 0.12 0.37 5.64
CA GLN A 124 1.54 0.44 5.28
C GLN A 124 1.83 1.70 4.46
N ALA A 125 1.01 2.02 3.46
CA ALA A 125 1.17 3.21 2.62
C ALA A 125 0.93 4.53 3.37
N THR A 126 0.28 4.48 4.53
CA THR A 126 -0.02 5.66 5.36
C THR A 126 0.85 5.72 6.61
N TRP A 127 0.66 4.81 7.56
CA TRP A 127 1.29 4.81 8.88
C TRP A 127 2.50 3.87 9.00
N GLY A 128 2.81 3.08 7.96
CA GLY A 128 3.93 2.12 7.96
C GLY A 128 3.70 0.87 8.82
N ILE A 129 2.44 0.57 9.17
CA ILE A 129 2.04 -0.59 10.00
C ILE A 129 0.97 -1.44 9.31
N TYR A 130 0.61 -2.59 9.89
CA TYR A 130 -0.48 -3.47 9.44
C TYR A 130 -1.68 -3.45 10.42
N ASP A 131 -2.86 -3.85 9.96
CA ASP A 131 -4.15 -3.77 10.69
C ASP A 131 -4.33 -4.94 11.68
N LYS A 132 -3.44 -5.02 12.67
CA LYS A 132 -3.38 -6.16 13.61
C LYS A 132 -4.68 -6.39 14.40
N ASP A 133 -5.34 -5.32 14.84
CA ASP A 133 -6.53 -5.40 15.72
C ASP A 133 -7.84 -5.06 14.98
N SER A 134 -7.78 -5.06 13.64
CA SER A 134 -8.90 -4.82 12.74
C SER A 134 -9.60 -3.48 12.97
N VAL A 135 -8.85 -2.44 13.35
CA VAL A 135 -9.39 -1.10 13.60
C VAL A 135 -9.90 -0.52 12.29
N LEU A 136 -9.10 -0.60 11.23
CA LEU A 136 -9.49 -0.10 9.92
C LEU A 136 -10.56 -0.99 9.29
N ARG A 137 -10.48 -2.32 9.45
CA ARG A 137 -11.55 -3.24 9.00
C ARG A 137 -12.91 -2.90 9.61
N LYS A 138 -12.97 -2.67 10.92
CA LYS A 138 -14.22 -2.34 11.62
C LYS A 138 -14.79 -1.02 11.12
N ALA A 139 -13.95 0.01 10.99
CA ALA A 139 -14.40 1.29 10.44
C ALA A 139 -14.88 1.19 8.99
N LEU A 140 -14.25 0.35 8.17
CA LEU A 140 -14.72 0.03 6.82
C LEU A 140 -16.09 -0.66 6.85
N HIS A 141 -16.24 -1.70 7.66
CA HIS A 141 -17.49 -2.44 7.82
C HIS A 141 -18.63 -1.53 8.26
N ASP A 142 -18.43 -0.79 9.36
CA ASP A 142 -19.44 0.10 9.93
C ASP A 142 -19.80 1.23 8.95
N SER A 143 -18.81 1.81 8.25
CA SER A 143 -19.07 2.84 7.23
C SER A 143 -19.91 2.30 6.08
N LEU A 144 -19.59 1.11 5.59
CA LEU A 144 -20.29 0.49 4.48
C LEU A 144 -21.73 0.11 4.88
N HIS A 145 -21.93 -0.35 6.11
CA HIS A 145 -23.24 -0.67 6.66
C HIS A 145 -24.10 0.58 6.89
N ASP A 146 -23.59 1.57 7.64
CA ASP A 146 -24.36 2.75 8.04
C ASP A 146 -24.61 3.72 6.89
N CYS A 147 -23.75 3.69 5.86
CA CYS A 147 -23.92 4.45 4.62
C CYS A 147 -24.35 3.57 3.43
N SER A 148 -24.93 2.41 3.70
CA SER A 148 -25.26 1.38 2.70
C SER A 148 -25.98 1.94 1.48
N HIS A 149 -27.03 2.74 1.67
CA HIS A 149 -27.80 3.32 0.56
C HIS A 149 -26.98 4.25 -0.34
N TRP A 150 -26.03 5.02 0.20
CA TRP A 150 -25.15 5.90 -0.57
C TRP A 150 -24.20 5.12 -1.46
N PHE A 151 -23.57 4.09 -0.90
CA PHE A 151 -22.60 3.26 -1.62
C PHE A 151 -23.27 2.27 -2.57
N TYR A 152 -24.44 1.76 -2.21
CA TYR A 152 -25.26 0.88 -3.05
C TYR A 152 -25.57 1.52 -4.39
N THR A 153 -26.02 2.78 -4.42
CA THR A 153 -26.31 3.47 -5.68
C THR A 153 -25.07 3.56 -6.57
N ARG A 154 -23.89 3.88 -5.99
CA ARG A 154 -22.63 3.97 -6.75
C ARG A 154 -22.15 2.61 -7.25
N TRP A 155 -22.29 1.59 -6.43
CA TRP A 155 -21.96 0.22 -6.82
C TRP A 155 -22.85 -0.29 -7.95
N LYS A 156 -24.17 -0.09 -7.84
CA LYS A 156 -25.15 -0.47 -8.88
C LYS A 156 -24.88 0.21 -10.22
N ASP A 157 -24.56 1.51 -10.19
CA ASP A 157 -24.17 2.26 -11.38
C ASP A 157 -22.89 1.69 -12.01
N TRP A 158 -21.92 1.31 -11.17
CA TRP A 158 -20.66 0.72 -11.62
C TRP A 158 -20.84 -0.66 -12.26
N GLU A 159 -21.60 -1.58 -11.65
CA GLU A 159 -21.90 -2.91 -12.20
C GLU A 159 -22.66 -2.81 -13.53
N SER A 160 -23.63 -1.90 -13.59
CA SER A 160 -24.40 -1.62 -14.81
C SER A 160 -23.50 -1.09 -15.93
N TRP A 161 -22.57 -0.20 -15.62
CA TRP A 161 -21.59 0.29 -16.58
C TRP A 161 -20.61 -0.79 -17.03
N TYR A 162 -20.13 -1.60 -16.08
CA TYR A 162 -19.16 -2.66 -16.33
C TYR A 162 -19.71 -3.69 -17.33
N SER A 163 -20.92 -4.18 -17.10
CA SER A 163 -21.62 -5.10 -18.01
C SER A 163 -21.85 -4.54 -19.41
N GLN A 164 -22.28 -3.27 -19.51
CA GLN A 164 -22.48 -2.58 -20.78
C GLN A 164 -21.17 -2.44 -21.58
N SER A 165 -20.02 -2.29 -20.90
CA SER A 165 -18.72 -2.19 -21.57
C SER A 165 -18.32 -3.45 -22.35
N PHE A 166 -18.88 -4.60 -22.00
CA PHE A 166 -18.73 -5.88 -22.71
C PHE A 166 -19.88 -6.17 -23.70
N GLY A 167 -20.79 -5.21 -23.93
CA GLY A 167 -21.96 -5.38 -24.79
C GLY A 167 -23.02 -6.32 -24.20
N LEU A 168 -22.92 -6.65 -22.91
CA LEU A 168 -23.90 -7.48 -22.21
C LEU A 168 -25.01 -6.59 -21.67
N HIS A 169 -26.13 -6.55 -22.40
CA HIS A 169 -27.37 -5.94 -21.89
C HIS A 169 -28.12 -6.95 -21.03
N PHE A 170 -27.74 -7.08 -19.75
CA PHE A 170 -28.59 -7.74 -18.77
C PHE A 170 -29.29 -6.70 -17.89
N SER A 171 -30.52 -7.02 -17.48
CA SER A 171 -31.26 -6.24 -16.48
C SER A 171 -31.56 -7.19 -15.32
N LEU A 172 -30.90 -6.97 -14.18
CA LEU A 172 -31.23 -7.70 -12.96
C LEU A 172 -32.53 -7.14 -12.36
N ARG A 173 -33.26 -8.01 -11.66
CA ARG A 173 -34.38 -7.59 -10.80
C ARG A 173 -33.84 -6.90 -9.55
N GLU A 174 -34.67 -6.05 -8.95
CA GLU A 174 -34.27 -5.34 -7.73
C GLU A 174 -33.90 -6.30 -6.59
N GLU A 175 -34.59 -7.43 -6.47
CA GLU A 175 -34.27 -8.44 -5.45
C GLU A 175 -32.83 -8.97 -5.59
N GLN A 176 -32.39 -9.27 -6.82
CA GLN A 176 -31.03 -9.77 -7.07
C GLN A 176 -29.97 -8.72 -6.70
N TRP A 177 -30.22 -7.44 -7.04
CA TRP A 177 -29.32 -6.37 -6.65
C TRP A 177 -29.16 -6.26 -5.14
N GLN A 178 -30.22 -6.48 -4.38
CA GLN A 178 -30.17 -6.44 -2.91
C GLN A 178 -29.43 -7.65 -2.34
N GLU A 179 -29.59 -8.84 -2.92
CA GLU A 179 -28.84 -10.05 -2.53
C GLU A 179 -27.34 -9.90 -2.78
N ASP A 180 -26.96 -9.45 -3.97
CA ASP A 180 -25.56 -9.23 -4.36
C ASP A 180 -24.93 -8.12 -3.48
N TRP A 181 -25.67 -7.05 -3.20
CA TRP A 181 -25.21 -6.01 -2.28
C TRP A 181 -25.03 -6.53 -0.86
N ALA A 182 -25.96 -7.33 -0.34
CA ALA A 182 -25.85 -7.92 0.99
C ALA A 182 -24.62 -8.85 1.10
N PHE A 183 -24.27 -9.55 0.02
CA PHE A 183 -23.03 -10.33 -0.05
C PHE A 183 -21.80 -9.42 0.10
N ILE A 184 -21.72 -8.32 -0.66
CA ILE A 184 -20.62 -7.34 -0.57
C ILE A 184 -20.50 -6.76 0.85
N LEU A 185 -21.63 -6.39 1.47
CA LEU A 185 -21.65 -5.91 2.87
C LEU A 185 -21.06 -6.94 3.83
N SER A 186 -21.32 -8.23 3.59
CA SER A 186 -20.84 -9.30 4.45
C SER A 186 -19.33 -9.49 4.39
N LEU A 187 -18.67 -9.18 3.27
CA LEU A 187 -17.22 -9.37 3.09
C LEU A 187 -16.41 -8.58 4.11
N ALA A 188 -16.77 -7.31 4.35
CA ALA A 188 -16.10 -6.48 5.34
C ALA A 188 -16.25 -7.02 6.78
N SER A 189 -17.34 -7.73 7.07
CA SER A 189 -17.58 -8.32 8.39
C SER A 189 -16.80 -9.62 8.65
N GLN A 190 -16.44 -10.35 7.58
CA GLN A 190 -15.78 -11.65 7.68
C GLN A 190 -14.25 -11.48 7.71
N PRO A 191 -13.54 -11.81 8.81
CA PRO A 191 -12.09 -11.66 8.88
C PRO A 191 -11.37 -12.45 7.78
N GLY A 192 -10.38 -11.84 7.11
CA GLY A 192 -9.61 -12.49 6.04
C GLY A 192 -10.35 -12.64 4.71
N ALA A 193 -11.63 -12.28 4.61
CA ALA A 193 -12.36 -12.32 3.35
C ALA A 193 -11.76 -11.32 2.34
N SER A 194 -11.76 -11.72 1.07
CA SER A 194 -11.27 -10.87 -0.03
C SER A 194 -12.18 -9.65 -0.20
N LEU A 195 -11.56 -8.47 -0.27
CA LEU A 195 -12.25 -7.21 -0.45
C LEU A 195 -12.15 -6.73 -1.90
N GLU A 196 -13.21 -6.10 -2.38
CA GLU A 196 -13.38 -5.64 -3.76
C GLU A 196 -13.27 -4.10 -3.92
N GLN A 197 -13.40 -3.60 -5.14
CA GLN A 197 -13.31 -2.18 -5.52
C GLN A 197 -14.22 -1.25 -4.71
N THR A 198 -15.42 -1.70 -4.32
CA THR A 198 -16.32 -0.93 -3.44
C THR A 198 -15.67 -0.62 -2.10
N HIS A 199 -14.91 -1.57 -1.54
CA HIS A 199 -14.22 -1.37 -0.27
C HIS A 199 -13.06 -0.37 -0.41
N ILE A 200 -12.35 -0.39 -1.54
CA ILE A 200 -11.33 0.62 -1.87
C ILE A 200 -11.97 2.01 -1.94
N PHE A 201 -13.15 2.11 -2.57
CA PHE A 201 -13.89 3.37 -2.68
C PHE A 201 -14.30 3.90 -1.29
N VAL A 202 -14.79 3.06 -0.39
CA VAL A 202 -15.10 3.47 1.00
C VAL A 202 -13.83 3.85 1.76
N LEU A 203 -12.75 3.08 1.62
CA LEU A 203 -11.46 3.40 2.24
C LEU A 203 -10.95 4.79 1.79
N ALA A 204 -11.12 5.17 0.52
CA ALA A 204 -10.76 6.51 0.06
C ALA A 204 -11.52 7.62 0.81
N HIS A 205 -12.79 7.38 1.18
CA HIS A 205 -13.56 8.30 2.03
C HIS A 205 -13.04 8.32 3.47
N ILE A 206 -12.73 7.15 4.04
CA ILE A 206 -12.18 7.04 5.40
C ILE A 206 -10.83 7.76 5.49
N LEU A 207 -9.94 7.56 4.53
CA LEU A 207 -8.64 8.22 4.46
C LEU A 207 -8.73 9.69 4.05
N ARG A 208 -9.91 10.14 3.55
CA ARG A 208 -10.14 11.47 2.98
C ARG A 208 -9.11 11.87 1.92
N ARG A 209 -8.68 10.88 1.12
CA ARG A 209 -7.73 11.07 0.02
C ARG A 209 -7.97 10.03 -1.08
N PRO A 210 -7.61 10.35 -2.34
CA PRO A 210 -7.67 9.37 -3.43
C PRO A 210 -6.72 8.19 -3.20
N ILE A 211 -7.14 7.01 -3.68
CA ILE A 211 -6.32 5.79 -3.76
C ILE A 211 -6.17 5.46 -5.24
N ILE A 212 -4.92 5.36 -5.72
CA ILE A 212 -4.61 4.94 -7.10
C ILE A 212 -4.13 3.49 -7.02
N VAL A 213 -4.77 2.61 -7.80
CA VAL A 213 -4.44 1.19 -7.87
C VAL A 213 -3.85 0.88 -9.23
N TYR A 214 -2.62 0.37 -9.23
CA TYR A 214 -1.97 -0.17 -10.41
C TYR A 214 -2.09 -1.69 -10.39
N GLY A 215 -2.52 -2.30 -11.50
CA GLY A 215 -2.69 -3.76 -11.58
C GLY A 215 -2.72 -4.25 -13.01
N VAL A 216 -2.51 -5.55 -13.19
CA VAL A 216 -2.38 -6.22 -14.50
C VAL A 216 -3.68 -6.17 -15.31
N LYS A 217 -4.84 -6.11 -14.64
CA LYS A 217 -6.15 -5.97 -15.29
C LYS A 217 -6.46 -4.48 -15.49
N TYR A 218 -6.42 -4.03 -16.74
CA TYR A 218 -6.92 -2.71 -17.13
C TYR A 218 -8.33 -2.83 -17.72
N TYR A 219 -9.20 -1.92 -17.32
CA TYR A 219 -10.54 -1.78 -17.89
C TYR A 219 -10.55 -0.56 -18.80
N LYS A 220 -10.86 -0.76 -20.09
CA LYS A 220 -11.04 0.37 -21.01
C LYS A 220 -12.27 1.14 -20.58
N SER A 221 -12.05 2.31 -19.98
CA SER A 221 -13.16 3.17 -19.62
C SER A 221 -13.77 3.77 -20.90
N LEU A 222 -15.07 3.60 -21.10
CA LEU A 222 -15.89 4.24 -22.15
C LEU A 222 -16.34 5.65 -21.71
N GLY A 223 -16.17 6.67 -22.57
CA GLY A 223 -16.39 8.08 -22.22
C GLY A 223 -15.29 9.04 -22.71
N ASN A 224 -15.53 10.35 -22.58
CA ASN A 224 -14.64 11.39 -23.09
C ASN A 224 -13.40 11.55 -22.18
N GLU A 225 -12.21 11.35 -22.74
CA GLU A 225 -10.92 11.48 -22.03
C GLU A 225 -10.72 12.86 -21.39
N GLU A 226 -11.13 13.93 -22.08
CA GLU A 226 -11.01 15.31 -21.56
C GLU A 226 -11.83 15.53 -20.29
N GLN A 227 -13.04 14.96 -20.23
CA GLN A 227 -13.90 15.09 -19.05
C GLN A 227 -13.32 14.34 -17.86
N ARG A 228 -12.67 13.18 -18.09
CA ARG A 228 -12.01 12.42 -17.02
C ARG A 228 -10.76 13.12 -16.53
N GLU A 229 -9.92 13.62 -17.42
CA GLU A 229 -8.74 14.38 -17.02
C GLU A 229 -9.15 15.61 -16.20
N ARG A 230 -10.20 16.32 -16.62
CA ARG A 230 -10.74 17.45 -15.85
C ARG A 230 -11.16 17.02 -14.44
N LEU A 231 -11.91 15.93 -14.32
CA LEU A 231 -12.33 15.41 -13.02
C LEU A 231 -11.11 15.01 -12.15
N LEU A 232 -10.10 14.36 -12.73
CA LEU A 232 -8.87 14.03 -12.01
C LEU A 232 -8.17 15.29 -11.50
N ARG A 233 -8.05 16.34 -12.33
CA ARG A 233 -7.46 17.63 -11.94
C ARG A 233 -8.25 18.38 -10.86
N GLU A 234 -9.54 18.11 -10.73
CA GLU A 234 -10.38 18.69 -9.65
C GLU A 234 -10.11 18.02 -8.29
N TRP A 235 -9.78 16.71 -8.28
CA TRP A 235 -9.60 15.93 -7.05
C TRP A 235 -8.14 15.64 -6.68
N LEU A 236 -7.22 15.76 -7.62
CA LEU A 236 -5.79 15.49 -7.48
C LEU A 236 -4.97 16.71 -7.89
N ASP A 237 -3.80 16.87 -7.26
CA ASP A 237 -2.81 17.85 -7.68
C ASP A 237 -2.02 17.30 -8.88
N CYS A 238 -2.55 17.54 -10.09
CA CYS A 238 -2.02 16.97 -11.32
C CYS A 238 -1.14 17.94 -12.12
N CYS A 239 -0.09 17.41 -12.73
CA CYS A 239 0.73 18.11 -13.74
C CYS A 239 1.04 17.20 -14.93
N VAL A 240 1.62 17.78 -15.98
CA VAL A 240 2.12 17.03 -17.14
C VAL A 240 3.64 17.17 -17.14
N THR A 241 4.34 16.04 -17.26
CA THR A 241 5.81 16.04 -17.33
C THR A 241 6.31 16.61 -18.65
N GLU A 242 7.62 16.84 -18.75
CA GLU A 242 8.25 17.26 -20.02
C GLU A 242 8.10 16.18 -21.11
N GLY A 243 8.09 14.91 -20.71
CA GLY A 243 7.78 13.76 -21.57
C GLY A 243 6.31 13.60 -21.93
N GLY A 244 5.41 14.48 -21.44
CA GLY A 244 3.99 14.48 -21.77
C GLY A 244 3.12 13.54 -20.91
N ALA A 245 3.65 12.96 -19.83
CA ALA A 245 2.88 12.08 -18.95
C ALA A 245 2.02 12.89 -17.97
N LEU A 246 0.71 12.62 -17.91
CA LEU A 246 -0.18 13.15 -16.87
C LEU A 246 0.09 12.41 -15.55
N VAL A 247 0.45 13.15 -14.51
CA VAL A 247 0.79 12.59 -13.19
C VAL A 247 0.06 13.33 -12.06
N ALA A 248 -0.19 12.63 -10.95
CA ALA A 248 -0.67 13.21 -9.70
C ALA A 248 0.47 13.29 -8.68
N MET A 249 0.66 14.44 -8.04
CA MET A 249 1.74 14.66 -7.09
C MET A 249 1.38 14.18 -5.68
N GLN A 250 2.14 13.21 -5.16
CA GLN A 250 2.09 12.83 -3.75
C GLN A 250 3.16 13.61 -2.97
N LYS A 251 2.80 14.80 -2.46
CA LYS A 251 3.72 15.65 -1.70
C LYS A 251 3.80 15.19 -0.25
N SER A 252 4.96 14.68 0.18
CA SER A 252 5.28 14.45 1.59
C SER A 252 6.32 15.47 2.07
N SER A 253 6.26 15.85 3.35
CA SER A 253 7.27 16.73 3.95
C SER A 253 7.87 16.03 5.16
N ARG A 254 9.20 15.90 5.19
CA ARG A 254 9.94 15.39 6.37
C ARG A 254 9.57 16.15 7.66
N ARG A 255 9.26 17.45 7.57
CA ARG A 255 8.82 18.26 8.72
C ARG A 255 7.40 17.96 9.21
N ARG A 256 6.60 17.28 8.39
CA ARG A 256 5.21 16.88 8.69
C ARG A 256 5.08 15.37 8.93
N GLY A 257 6.20 14.65 9.04
CA GLY A 257 6.18 13.23 9.40
C GLY A 257 5.58 13.05 10.80
N HIS A 258 4.77 12.02 10.99
CA HIS A 258 4.21 11.70 12.30
C HIS A 258 5.34 11.23 13.24
N PRO A 259 5.53 11.81 14.44
CA PRO A 259 6.69 11.53 15.29
C PRO A 259 6.91 10.05 15.61
N LEU A 260 5.82 9.31 15.89
CA LEU A 260 5.91 7.88 16.18
C LEU A 260 6.34 7.06 14.94
N VAL A 261 5.90 7.47 13.74
CA VAL A 261 6.27 6.80 12.48
C VAL A 261 7.75 7.06 12.19
N THR A 262 8.22 8.30 12.37
CA THR A 262 9.64 8.65 12.24
C THR A 262 10.48 7.82 13.21
N GLN A 263 10.10 7.76 14.50
CA GLN A 263 10.81 6.96 15.50
C GLN A 263 10.84 5.46 15.15
N MET A 264 9.76 4.92 14.58
CA MET A 264 9.69 3.53 14.16
C MET A 264 10.64 3.26 13.00
N VAL A 265 10.65 4.13 11.99
CA VAL A 265 11.54 4.03 10.83
C VAL A 265 13.01 4.17 11.25
N ASP A 266 13.34 5.09 12.16
CA ASP A 266 14.70 5.26 12.66
C ASP A 266 15.21 4.01 13.38
N LYS A 267 14.40 3.45 14.29
CA LYS A 267 14.74 2.19 14.98
C LYS A 267 14.92 1.03 14.00
N TRP A 268 14.13 0.99 12.93
CA TRP A 268 14.25 -0.01 11.88
C TRP A 268 15.54 0.18 11.07
N LEU A 269 15.90 1.41 10.69
CA LEU A 269 17.17 1.70 10.01
C LEU A 269 18.40 1.42 10.87
N ASP A 270 18.34 1.69 12.17
CA ASP A 270 19.46 1.45 13.09
C ASP A 270 19.91 -0.02 13.10
N ARG A 271 18.98 -0.95 12.88
CA ARG A 271 19.30 -2.38 12.70
C ARG A 271 20.29 -2.61 11.55
N TYR A 272 20.10 -1.91 10.43
CA TYR A 272 20.96 -2.05 9.25
C TYR A 272 22.24 -1.23 9.37
N ARG A 273 22.19 -0.05 10.00
CA ARG A 273 23.38 0.78 10.28
C ARG A 273 24.41 0.07 11.17
N GLN A 274 23.97 -0.85 12.02
CA GLN A 274 24.83 -1.64 12.91
C GLN A 274 25.49 -2.86 12.23
N ILE A 275 25.08 -3.21 11.00
CA ILE A 275 25.69 -4.32 10.27
C ILE A 275 27.08 -3.89 9.81
N ARG A 276 28.11 -4.49 10.42
CA ARG A 276 29.49 -4.31 9.96
C ARG A 276 29.69 -5.09 8.66
N PRO A 277 30.31 -4.51 7.62
CA PRO A 277 30.67 -5.27 6.43
C PRO A 277 31.59 -6.41 6.85
N CYS A 278 31.26 -7.64 6.42
CA CYS A 278 32.18 -8.76 6.55
C CYS A 278 33.41 -8.41 5.71
N THR A 279 34.54 -8.12 6.34
CA THR A 279 35.82 -8.11 5.65
C THR A 279 36.04 -9.52 5.13
N SER A 280 35.77 -9.74 3.84
CA SER A 280 36.36 -10.87 3.13
C SER A 280 37.85 -10.81 3.44
N LEU A 281 38.37 -11.85 4.09
CA LEU A 281 39.79 -12.12 4.15
C LEU A 281 40.30 -11.94 2.73
N SER A 282 41.12 -10.92 2.50
CA SER A 282 41.95 -10.87 1.31
C SER A 282 42.74 -12.16 1.35
N ASP A 283 42.47 -13.07 0.40
CA ASP A 283 43.39 -14.13 0.09
C ASP A 283 44.75 -13.46 -0.06
N GLY A 284 45.66 -13.77 0.88
CA GLY A 284 46.98 -13.20 0.92
C GLY A 284 47.66 -13.49 -0.41
N GLU A 285 48.19 -12.44 -1.01
CA GLU A 285 49.26 -12.51 -1.99
C GLU A 285 50.38 -13.39 -1.36
N GLU A 286 50.52 -14.62 -1.81
CA GLU A 286 51.81 -15.31 -1.78
C GLU A 286 52.57 -14.81 -3.02
N ASP A 287 53.22 -13.66 -2.84
CA ASP A 287 54.37 -13.26 -3.65
C ASP A 287 55.49 -14.28 -3.38
N GLU A 288 55.63 -15.28 -4.25
CA GLU A 288 56.89 -16.03 -4.40
C GLU A 288 57.81 -15.22 -5.31
N ASP A 289 58.56 -14.30 -4.70
CA ASP A 289 59.83 -13.80 -5.26
C ASP A 289 61.01 -14.56 -4.61
N ASP A 290 62.02 -14.82 -5.45
CA ASP A 290 63.40 -15.25 -5.17
C ASP A 290 63.62 -16.77 -4.93
N GLU A 291 64.59 -17.49 -5.53
CA GLU A 291 65.95 -17.14 -5.93
C GLU A 291 66.47 -17.98 -7.12
N ASP A 292 67.42 -17.40 -7.85
CA ASP A 292 68.29 -17.98 -8.87
C ASP A 292 69.10 -19.21 -8.40
N GLU A 293 69.18 -20.27 -9.23
CA GLU A 293 70.41 -21.04 -9.56
C GLU A 293 70.21 -21.93 -10.81
#